data_AF-A0A109IH88-F1
#
_entry.id   AF-A0A109IH88-F1
#
_cell.length_a   1.000
_cell.length_b   1.000
_cell.length_c   1.000
_cell.angle_alpha   90.00
_cell.angle_beta   90.00
_cell.angle_gamma   90.00
#
_symmetry.space_group_name_H-M   'P 1'
#
loop_
_entity.id
_entity.type
_entity.pdbx_description
1 polymer ?
#
loop_
_entity_poly.entity_id
_entity_poly.type
_entity_poly.pdbx_seq_one_letter_code
_entity_poly.pdbx_strand_id
1 'polypeptide(L)'
;MNRTDRLYALVEELRAVAPRPRSARWLAGRFEVSTRTVERDIVALQGAGVPIWAEPGRAGGYVVDRAYTLPPVNLTAAEAVAMAVALHRLAGTPFAEAGGTALRKLLAVLPAADAADARLLAGRVLLIGVGPATSVPAVVAGAVSARRVLRLRYADRRGVASSREVEPLGYLGNSRHWYLFAWCRLRGGPRCFRTDRIVGVEALPEPVIREFRPDDVDVPPERLHRLSLA
;
A
#
# COMPACT_ATOMS: atom_id res chain seq x y z
N MET A 1 -3.51 -29.48 18.89
CA MET A 1 -3.69 -28.11 18.33
C MET A 1 -4.20 -27.18 19.43
N ASN A 2 -3.58 -26.01 19.63
CA ASN A 2 -4.08 -25.02 20.60
C ASN A 2 -5.41 -24.42 20.08
N ARG A 3 -6.20 -23.75 20.95
CA ARG A 3 -7.50 -23.20 20.54
C ARG A 3 -7.38 -22.07 19.52
N THR A 4 -6.40 -21.18 19.66
CA THR A 4 -6.18 -20.04 18.77
C THR A 4 -5.83 -20.48 17.34
N ASP A 5 -4.92 -21.44 17.21
CA ASP A 5 -4.54 -22.05 15.92
C ASP A 5 -5.76 -22.70 15.26
N ARG A 6 -6.59 -23.39 16.04
CA ARG A 6 -7.81 -24.02 15.54
C ARG A 6 -8.83 -23.01 15.05
N LEU A 7 -9.02 -21.90 15.78
CA LEU A 7 -9.92 -20.82 15.37
C LEU A 7 -9.47 -20.20 14.05
N TYR A 8 -8.18 -19.91 13.90
CA TYR A 8 -7.61 -19.42 12.64
C TYR A 8 -7.81 -20.42 11.50
N ALA A 9 -7.47 -21.69 11.73
CA ALA A 9 -7.59 -22.74 10.73
C ALA A 9 -9.06 -23.00 10.30
N LEU A 10 -10.01 -22.88 11.23
CA LEU A 10 -11.45 -22.96 10.94
C LEU A 10 -11.88 -21.88 9.96
N VAL A 11 -11.47 -20.63 10.19
CA VAL A 11 -11.81 -19.50 9.32
C VAL A 11 -11.23 -19.69 7.92
N GLU A 12 -9.95 -20.07 7.83
CA GLU A 12 -9.29 -20.29 6.54
C GLU A 12 -9.90 -21.46 5.76
N GLU A 13 -10.26 -22.55 6.43
CA GLU A 13 -10.97 -23.67 5.79
C GLU A 13 -12.31 -23.22 5.21
N LEU A 14 -13.12 -22.48 5.98
CA LEU A 14 -14.41 -21.97 5.50
C LEU A 14 -14.26 -20.95 4.36
N ARG A 15 -13.22 -20.12 4.38
CA ARG A 15 -12.90 -19.18 3.28
C ARG A 15 -12.48 -19.89 2.01
N ALA A 16 -11.63 -20.90 2.12
CA ALA A 16 -11.09 -21.64 0.96
C ALA A 16 -12.18 -22.33 0.14
N VAL A 17 -13.28 -22.73 0.78
CA VAL A 17 -14.37 -23.47 0.15
C VAL A 17 -15.61 -22.61 -0.13
N ALA A 18 -15.64 -21.36 0.34
CA ALA A 18 -16.76 -20.45 0.14
C ALA A 18 -17.11 -20.30 -1.36
N PRO A 19 -18.40 -20.30 -1.74
CA PRO A 19 -19.59 -20.25 -0.87
C PRO A 19 -20.12 -21.64 -0.46
N ARG A 20 -19.33 -22.71 -0.57
CA ARG A 20 -19.80 -24.06 -0.19
C ARG A 20 -19.75 -24.25 1.33
N PRO A 21 -20.81 -24.77 1.98
CA PRO A 21 -20.81 -25.01 3.41
C PRO A 21 -19.96 -26.22 3.81
N ARG A 22 -19.48 -26.21 5.06
CA ARG A 22 -18.89 -27.38 5.74
C ARG A 22 -19.69 -27.73 6.99
N SER A 23 -20.13 -28.99 7.08
CA SER A 23 -20.86 -29.44 8.26
C SER A 23 -19.96 -29.48 9.50
N ALA A 24 -20.57 -29.31 10.68
CA ALA A 24 -19.88 -29.43 11.97
C ALA A 24 -19.13 -30.77 12.09
N ARG A 25 -19.72 -31.86 11.58
CA ARG A 25 -19.12 -33.20 11.57
C ARG A 25 -17.87 -33.28 10.69
N TRP A 26 -17.90 -32.66 9.53
CA TRP A 26 -16.74 -32.64 8.63
C TRP A 26 -15.58 -31.84 9.24
N LEU A 27 -15.87 -30.66 9.78
CA LEU A 27 -14.88 -29.82 10.47
C LEU A 27 -14.30 -30.53 11.70
N ALA A 28 -15.16 -31.21 12.47
CA ALA A 28 -14.76 -32.01 13.62
C ALA A 28 -13.77 -33.12 13.24
N GLY A 29 -14.06 -33.86 12.15
CA GLY A 29 -13.16 -34.87 11.62
C GLY A 29 -11.83 -34.28 11.13
N ARG A 30 -11.87 -33.13 10.43
CA ARG A 30 -10.65 -32.49 9.90
C ARG A 30 -9.74 -31.93 10.98
N PHE A 31 -10.30 -31.33 12.02
CA PHE A 31 -9.53 -30.72 13.11
C PHE A 31 -9.34 -31.64 14.31
N GLU A 32 -9.75 -32.91 14.21
CA GLU A 32 -9.64 -33.94 15.24
C GLU A 32 -10.23 -33.51 16.60
N VAL A 33 -11.42 -32.90 16.56
CA VAL A 33 -12.16 -32.42 17.74
C VAL A 33 -13.60 -32.90 17.71
N SER A 34 -14.34 -32.74 18.81
CA SER A 34 -15.77 -33.04 18.83
C SER A 34 -16.58 -32.00 18.04
N THR A 35 -17.76 -32.38 17.54
CA THR A 35 -18.71 -31.46 16.91
C THR A 35 -19.09 -30.31 17.85
N ARG A 36 -19.30 -30.62 19.14
CA ARG A 36 -19.57 -29.62 20.19
C ARG A 36 -18.43 -28.60 20.33
N THR A 37 -17.19 -29.02 20.12
CA THR A 37 -16.03 -28.11 20.13
C THR A 37 -16.06 -27.17 18.92
N VAL A 38 -16.35 -27.69 17.73
CA VAL A 38 -16.52 -26.88 16.51
C VAL A 38 -17.64 -25.86 16.70
N GLU A 39 -18.83 -26.31 17.13
CA GLU A 39 -19.99 -25.43 17.35
C GLU A 39 -19.66 -24.28 18.31
N ARG A 40 -18.98 -24.58 19.42
CA ARG A 40 -18.53 -23.57 20.39
C ARG A 40 -17.50 -22.61 19.79
N ASP A 41 -16.60 -23.10 18.95
CA ASP A 41 -15.59 -22.27 18.29
C ASP A 41 -16.22 -21.40 17.19
N ILE A 42 -17.22 -21.88 16.45
CA ILE A 42 -18.02 -21.08 15.51
C ILE A 42 -18.73 -19.94 16.24
N VAL A 43 -19.39 -20.22 17.37
CA VAL A 43 -20.04 -19.17 18.18
C VAL A 43 -19.03 -18.13 18.66
N ALA A 44 -17.83 -18.55 19.06
CA ALA A 44 -16.76 -17.62 19.44
C ALA A 44 -16.29 -16.75 18.27
N LEU A 45 -16.14 -17.32 17.07
CA LEU A 45 -15.78 -16.59 15.85
C LEU A 45 -16.85 -15.59 15.43
N GLN A 46 -18.13 -15.98 15.50
CA GLN A 46 -19.27 -15.08 15.26
C GLN A 46 -19.28 -13.92 16.26
N GLY A 47 -19.05 -14.21 17.55
CA GLY A 47 -18.91 -13.19 18.59
C GLY A 47 -17.71 -12.25 18.37
N ALA A 48 -16.67 -12.72 17.68
CA ALA A 48 -15.52 -11.93 17.26
C ALA A 48 -15.72 -11.20 15.92
N GLY A 49 -16.91 -11.27 15.32
CA GLY A 49 -17.27 -10.57 14.09
C GLY A 49 -16.87 -11.28 12.79
N VAL A 50 -16.50 -12.56 12.84
CA VAL A 50 -16.29 -13.34 11.61
C VAL A 50 -17.67 -13.64 10.99
N PRO A 51 -17.90 -13.32 9.70
CA PRO A 51 -19.21 -13.43 9.06
C PRO A 51 -19.53 -14.89 8.67
N ILE A 52 -19.71 -15.75 9.68
CA ILE A 52 -20.08 -17.15 9.53
C ILE A 52 -21.60 -17.28 9.76
N TRP A 53 -22.31 -17.97 8.88
CA TRP A 53 -23.68 -18.43 9.15
C TRP A 53 -23.81 -19.93 8.93
N ALA A 54 -24.91 -20.48 9.43
CA ALA A 54 -25.29 -21.86 9.20
C ALA A 54 -26.32 -21.92 8.06
N GLU A 55 -26.03 -22.71 7.04
CA GLU A 55 -27.02 -23.14 6.04
C GLU A 55 -27.73 -24.40 6.54
N PRO A 56 -29.06 -24.38 6.69
CA PRO A 56 -29.82 -25.55 7.14
C PRO A 56 -29.94 -26.61 6.04
N GLY A 57 -30.25 -27.85 6.45
CA GLY A 57 -30.52 -28.97 5.54
C GLY A 57 -29.46 -30.08 5.57
N ARG A 58 -29.74 -31.19 4.88
CA ARG A 58 -28.93 -32.43 4.93
C ARG A 58 -27.52 -32.26 4.38
N ALA A 59 -27.33 -31.33 3.43
CA ALA A 59 -26.05 -30.94 2.86
C ALA A 59 -25.54 -29.58 3.39
N GLY A 60 -26.20 -29.03 4.41
CA GLY A 60 -25.88 -27.74 5.01
C GLY A 60 -24.68 -27.77 5.95
N GLY A 61 -24.37 -26.63 6.55
CA GLY A 61 -23.21 -26.45 7.41
C GLY A 61 -22.84 -24.98 7.57
N TYR A 62 -21.63 -24.73 8.05
CA TYR A 62 -21.12 -23.38 8.22
C TYR A 62 -20.48 -22.88 6.94
N VAL A 63 -20.67 -21.61 6.62
CA VAL A 63 -20.07 -20.93 5.47
C VAL A 63 -19.72 -19.49 5.86
N VAL A 64 -18.67 -18.96 5.24
CA VAL A 64 -18.26 -17.56 5.39
C VAL A 64 -18.75 -16.76 4.18
N ASP A 65 -19.22 -15.53 4.41
CA ASP A 65 -19.65 -14.70 3.29
C ASP A 65 -18.49 -14.27 2.43
N ARG A 66 -18.60 -14.59 1.15
CA ARG A 66 -17.73 -14.01 0.15
C ARG A 66 -17.96 -12.50 0.00
N ALA A 67 -19.16 -12.00 0.33
CA ALA A 67 -19.49 -10.58 0.31
C ALA A 67 -18.86 -9.79 1.49
N TYR A 68 -18.50 -10.45 2.60
CA TYR A 68 -17.95 -9.83 3.80
C TYR A 68 -16.48 -10.17 4.05
N THR A 69 -15.83 -10.90 3.14
CA THR A 69 -14.38 -11.10 3.14
C THR A 69 -13.80 -10.71 1.79
N LEU A 70 -12.80 -9.83 1.81
CA LEU A 70 -11.99 -9.61 0.62
C LEU A 70 -11.22 -10.91 0.34
N PRO A 71 -11.27 -11.46 -0.89
CA PRO A 71 -10.38 -12.55 -1.27
C PRO A 71 -8.92 -12.10 -1.09
N PRO A 72 -7.95 -13.04 -1.01
CA PRO A 72 -6.54 -12.68 -0.90
C PRO A 72 -6.16 -11.69 -2.00
N VAL A 73 -5.81 -10.45 -1.61
CA VAL A 73 -5.36 -9.40 -2.53
C VAL A 73 -3.85 -9.33 -2.41
N ASN A 74 -3.15 -9.68 -3.50
CA ASN A 74 -1.72 -9.47 -3.60
C ASN A 74 -1.48 -8.04 -4.06
N LEU A 75 -0.99 -7.19 -3.17
CA LEU A 75 -0.57 -5.84 -3.49
C LEU A 75 0.95 -5.76 -3.48
N THR A 76 1.50 -5.10 -4.48
CA THR A 76 2.90 -4.69 -4.49
C THR A 76 3.12 -3.51 -3.54
N ALA A 77 4.37 -3.29 -3.13
CA ALA A 77 4.73 -2.11 -2.34
C ALA A 77 4.32 -0.79 -3.01
N ALA A 78 4.42 -0.69 -4.33
CA ALA A 78 4.03 0.50 -5.08
C ALA A 78 2.51 0.75 -5.03
N GLU A 79 1.69 -0.30 -5.15
CA GLU A 79 0.23 -0.20 -5.05
C GLU A 79 -0.22 0.19 -3.64
N ALA A 80 0.43 -0.36 -2.61
CA ALA A 80 0.18 0.01 -1.21
C ALA A 80 0.45 1.50 -0.95
N VAL A 81 1.56 2.03 -1.48
CA VAL A 81 1.88 3.46 -1.39
C VAL A 81 0.89 4.31 -2.19
N ALA A 82 0.48 3.86 -3.38
CA ALA A 82 -0.52 4.57 -4.19
C ALA A 82 -1.86 4.70 -3.45
N MET A 83 -2.32 3.61 -2.80
CA MET A 83 -3.52 3.63 -1.95
C MET A 83 -3.37 4.58 -0.77
N ALA A 84 -2.21 4.59 -0.10
CA ALA A 84 -1.95 5.50 1.00
C ALA A 84 -1.98 6.98 0.56
N VAL A 85 -1.38 7.31 -0.59
CA VAL A 85 -1.44 8.66 -1.18
C VAL A 85 -2.90 9.03 -1.47
N ALA A 86 -3.68 8.14 -2.07
CA ALA A 86 -5.08 8.41 -2.40
C ALA A 86 -5.94 8.63 -1.15
N LEU A 87 -5.78 7.78 -0.13
CA LEU A 87 -6.52 7.86 1.13
C LEU A 87 -6.12 9.09 1.96
N HIS A 88 -4.85 9.52 1.88
CA HIS A 88 -4.41 10.77 2.52
C HIS A 88 -5.18 12.00 2.00
N ARG A 89 -5.67 11.97 0.76
CA ARG A 89 -6.50 13.05 0.19
C ARG A 89 -7.85 13.20 0.87
N LEU A 90 -8.30 12.18 1.62
CA LEU A 90 -9.55 12.24 2.39
C LEU A 90 -9.40 13.04 3.69
N ALA A 91 -8.20 13.49 4.04
CA ALA A 91 -7.98 14.36 5.19
C ALA A 91 -8.87 15.62 5.11
N GLY A 92 -9.54 15.95 6.21
CA GLY A 92 -10.49 17.07 6.28
C GLY A 92 -11.87 16.79 5.67
N THR A 93 -12.11 15.59 5.13
CA THR A 93 -13.45 15.13 4.72
C THR A 93 -14.09 14.26 5.82
N PRO A 94 -15.42 14.05 5.81
CA PRO A 94 -16.08 13.11 6.72
C PRO A 94 -15.58 11.65 6.62
N PHE A 95 -14.81 11.31 5.58
CA PHE A 95 -14.33 9.95 5.31
C PHE A 95 -12.89 9.70 5.80
N ALA A 96 -12.24 10.67 6.44
CA ALA A 96 -10.84 10.54 6.87
C ALA A 96 -10.60 9.31 7.77
N GLU A 97 -11.45 9.11 8.79
CA GLU A 97 -11.37 7.97 9.71
C GLU A 97 -11.58 6.62 9.02
N ALA A 98 -12.57 6.57 8.12
CA ALA A 98 -12.85 5.38 7.31
C ALA A 98 -11.66 5.05 6.39
N GLY A 99 -11.05 6.07 5.79
CA GLY A 99 -9.87 5.93 4.95
C GLY A 99 -8.65 5.41 5.72
N GLY A 100 -8.37 5.96 6.90
CA GLY A 100 -7.29 5.47 7.77
C GLY A 100 -7.51 4.01 8.21
N THR A 101 -8.75 3.65 8.53
CA THR A 101 -9.11 2.26 8.86
C THR A 101 -8.95 1.32 7.67
N ALA A 102 -9.34 1.75 6.46
CA ALA A 102 -9.14 0.97 5.24
C ALA A 102 -7.65 0.74 4.94
N LEU A 103 -6.81 1.77 5.09
CA LEU A 103 -5.36 1.65 4.89
C LEU A 103 -4.76 0.63 5.86
N ARG A 104 -5.08 0.70 7.15
CA ARG A 104 -4.60 -0.27 8.16
C ARG A 104 -4.99 -1.70 7.80
N LYS A 105 -6.22 -1.92 7.32
CA LYS A 105 -6.67 -3.26 6.88
C LYS A 105 -5.91 -3.76 5.65
N LEU A 106 -5.62 -2.88 4.68
CA LEU A 106 -4.84 -3.23 3.49
C LEU A 106 -3.38 -3.57 3.85
N LEU A 107 -2.78 -2.81 4.76
CA LEU A 107 -1.40 -3.07 5.20
C LEU A 107 -1.27 -4.34 6.04
N ALA A 108 -2.33 -4.73 6.76
CA ALA A 108 -2.34 -5.94 7.58
C ALA A 108 -2.35 -7.24 6.76
N VAL A 109 -2.77 -7.18 5.49
CA VAL A 109 -2.80 -8.35 4.59
C VAL A 109 -1.58 -8.46 3.69
N LEU A 110 -0.69 -7.45 3.69
CA LEU A 110 0.56 -7.49 2.92
C LEU A 110 1.56 -8.46 3.56
N PRO A 111 2.30 -9.24 2.77
CA PRO A 111 3.49 -9.94 3.24
C PRO A 111 4.46 -8.99 3.94
N ALA A 112 5.17 -9.48 4.96
CA ALA A 112 6.05 -8.64 5.78
C ALA A 112 7.13 -7.91 4.95
N ALA A 113 7.66 -8.56 3.92
CA ALA A 113 8.63 -7.97 2.99
C ALA A 113 8.02 -6.81 2.20
N ASP A 114 6.86 -7.01 1.57
CA ASP A 114 6.17 -5.96 0.82
C ASP A 114 5.74 -4.80 1.71
N ALA A 115 5.33 -5.08 2.96
CA ALA A 115 5.00 -4.05 3.93
C ALA A 115 6.24 -3.23 4.36
N ALA A 116 7.41 -3.85 4.45
CA ALA A 116 8.66 -3.15 4.72
C ALA A 116 9.07 -2.26 3.54
N ASP A 117 9.01 -2.80 2.32
CA ASP A 117 9.30 -2.06 1.08
C ASP A 117 8.33 -0.89 0.88
N ALA A 118 7.04 -1.09 1.15
CA ALA A 118 6.02 -0.04 1.11
C ALA A 118 6.34 1.08 2.10
N ARG A 119 6.77 0.77 3.33
CA ARG A 119 7.16 1.79 4.33
C ARG A 119 8.39 2.58 3.88
N LEU A 120 9.39 1.92 3.31
CA LEU A 120 10.58 2.57 2.77
C LEU A 120 10.23 3.51 1.62
N LEU A 121 9.34 3.07 0.71
CA LEU A 121 8.90 3.87 -0.43
C LEU A 121 8.00 5.04 0.01
N ALA A 122 7.05 4.82 0.92
CA ALA A 122 6.23 5.89 1.51
C ALA A 122 7.08 6.95 2.20
N GLY A 123 8.14 6.53 2.89
CA GLY A 123 9.10 7.43 3.52
C GLY A 123 9.85 8.35 2.54
N ARG A 124 9.76 8.13 1.22
CA ARG A 124 10.30 9.01 0.17
C ARG A 124 9.26 9.94 -0.44
N VAL A 125 8.02 9.93 0.06
CA VAL A 125 6.94 10.80 -0.42
C VAL A 125 6.69 11.90 0.62
N LEU A 126 6.88 13.14 0.21
CA LEU A 126 6.49 14.33 0.96
C LEU A 126 5.29 14.99 0.30
N LEU A 127 4.31 15.37 1.10
CA LEU A 127 3.08 16.02 0.67
C LEU A 127 2.96 17.41 1.31
N ILE A 128 2.51 18.38 0.52
CA ILE A 128 2.17 19.74 0.95
C ILE A 128 0.67 19.92 0.72
N GLY A 129 -0.12 19.87 1.79
CA GLY A 129 -1.60 19.89 1.73
C GLY A 129 -2.20 18.59 1.17
N VAL A 130 -3.35 18.67 0.50
CA VAL A 130 -4.15 17.52 0.01
C VAL A 130 -3.55 16.73 -1.19
N GLY A 131 -2.29 16.99 -1.55
CA GLY A 131 -1.57 16.28 -2.61
C GLY A 131 -1.95 16.65 -4.07
N PRO A 132 -1.14 16.24 -5.05
CA PRO A 132 -1.15 16.79 -6.42
C PRO A 132 -2.17 16.19 -7.39
N ALA A 133 -2.48 16.94 -8.46
CA ALA A 133 -3.44 16.57 -9.50
C ALA A 133 -2.80 16.01 -10.77
N THR A 134 -1.50 16.20 -11.00
CA THR A 134 -0.80 15.71 -12.20
C THR A 134 -0.36 14.26 -12.05
N SER A 135 -0.04 13.59 -13.17
CA SER A 135 0.58 12.26 -13.17
C SER A 135 2.10 12.32 -12.99
N VAL A 136 2.70 11.18 -12.61
CA VAL A 136 4.14 10.95 -12.61
C VAL A 136 4.45 9.94 -13.72
N PRO A 137 5.45 10.17 -14.60
CA PRO A 137 5.83 9.18 -15.60
C PRO A 137 6.24 7.85 -14.96
N ALA A 138 5.76 6.72 -15.49
CA ALA A 138 6.01 5.40 -14.94
C ALA A 138 7.51 5.05 -14.81
N VAL A 139 8.34 5.52 -15.74
CA VAL A 139 9.80 5.34 -15.70
C VAL A 139 10.41 6.03 -14.48
N VAL A 140 9.90 7.21 -14.10
CA VAL A 140 10.36 7.92 -12.89
C VAL A 140 9.94 7.14 -11.64
N ALA A 141 8.69 6.64 -11.60
CA ALA A 141 8.19 5.77 -10.53
C ALA A 141 9.05 4.52 -10.34
N GLY A 142 9.33 3.81 -11.43
CA GLY A 142 10.19 2.63 -11.41
C GLY A 142 11.62 2.94 -10.93
N ALA A 143 12.20 4.07 -11.34
CA ALA A 143 13.55 4.44 -10.95
C ALA A 143 13.69 4.88 -9.48
N VAL A 144 12.70 5.57 -8.91
CA VAL A 144 12.68 5.88 -7.47
C VAL A 144 12.59 4.60 -6.64
N SER A 145 11.70 3.67 -7.03
CA SER A 145 11.56 2.38 -6.33
C SER A 145 12.82 1.53 -6.44
N ALA A 146 13.35 1.37 -7.66
CA ALA A 146 14.54 0.58 -7.94
C ALA A 146 15.87 1.28 -7.58
N ARG A 147 15.84 2.51 -7.05
CA ARG A 147 17.02 3.34 -6.76
C ARG A 147 17.99 3.43 -7.94
N ARG A 148 17.50 3.77 -9.13
CA ARG A 148 18.32 3.91 -10.35
C ARG A 148 18.44 5.36 -10.80
N VAL A 149 19.61 5.73 -11.30
CA VAL A 149 19.87 7.06 -11.87
C VAL A 149 18.98 7.29 -13.08
N LEU A 150 18.52 8.52 -13.27
CA LEU A 150 17.68 8.93 -14.39
C LEU A 150 18.43 9.91 -15.28
N ARG A 151 18.33 9.73 -16.60
CA ARG A 151 18.61 10.77 -17.58
C ARG A 151 17.30 11.45 -17.96
N LEU A 152 17.21 12.74 -17.70
CA LEU A 152 16.04 13.57 -17.96
C LEU A 152 16.31 14.53 -19.12
N ARG A 153 15.40 14.59 -20.08
CA ARG A 153 15.23 15.77 -20.94
C ARG A 153 14.17 16.64 -20.28
N TYR A 154 14.60 17.76 -19.71
CA TYR A 154 13.78 18.62 -18.85
C TYR A 154 13.62 20.02 -19.43
N ALA A 155 12.37 20.47 -19.59
CA ALA A 155 12.05 21.82 -20.00
C ALA A 155 11.98 22.75 -18.77
N ASP A 156 12.75 23.83 -18.78
CA ASP A 156 12.71 24.80 -17.69
C ASP A 156 11.47 25.71 -17.74
N ARG A 157 11.41 26.75 -16.89
CA ARG A 157 10.27 27.70 -16.88
C ARG A 157 10.13 28.49 -18.19
N ARG A 158 11.19 28.61 -18.99
CA ARG A 158 11.23 29.32 -20.27
C ARG A 158 11.03 28.36 -21.45
N GLY A 159 10.80 27.07 -21.21
CA GLY A 159 10.64 26.04 -22.24
C GLY A 159 11.96 25.52 -22.81
N VAL A 160 13.11 25.96 -22.27
CA VAL A 160 14.41 25.52 -22.78
C VAL A 160 14.68 24.11 -22.26
N ALA A 161 14.82 23.15 -23.19
CA ALA A 161 15.13 21.77 -22.86
C ALA A 161 16.61 21.62 -22.49
N SER A 162 16.87 20.85 -21.43
CA SER A 162 18.22 20.48 -21.01
C SER A 162 18.28 18.99 -20.69
N SER A 163 19.40 18.34 -21.01
CA SER A 163 19.68 16.96 -20.58
C SER A 163 20.36 16.97 -19.21
N ARG A 164 19.88 16.15 -18.28
CA ARG A 164 20.41 16.08 -16.91
C ARG A 164 20.41 14.64 -16.41
N GLU A 165 21.51 14.22 -15.83
CA GLU A 165 21.56 12.99 -15.03
C GLU A 165 21.30 13.34 -13.57
N VAL A 166 20.32 12.65 -12.99
CA VAL A 166 19.85 12.91 -11.64
C VAL A 166 19.72 11.60 -10.86
N GLU A 167 20.04 11.66 -9.58
CA GLU A 167 19.83 10.57 -8.64
C GLU A 167 18.48 10.79 -7.95
N PRO A 168 17.41 10.05 -8.32
CA PRO A 168 16.09 10.23 -7.74
C PRO A 168 16.07 9.81 -6.26
N LEU A 169 15.66 10.73 -5.38
CA LEU A 169 15.65 10.52 -3.93
C LEU A 169 14.23 10.35 -3.39
N GLY A 170 13.26 11.04 -3.98
CA GLY A 170 11.86 10.92 -3.57
C GLY A 170 10.91 11.81 -4.35
N TYR A 171 9.69 11.91 -3.86
CA TYR A 171 8.64 12.75 -4.41
C TYR A 171 8.26 13.87 -3.46
N LEU A 172 7.95 15.02 -4.04
CA LEU A 172 7.26 16.10 -3.36
C LEU A 172 5.97 16.39 -4.13
N GLY A 173 4.82 16.37 -3.47
CA GLY A 173 3.54 16.68 -4.07
C GLY A 173 2.89 17.88 -3.38
N ASN A 174 2.47 18.90 -4.12
CA ASN A 174 1.59 19.95 -3.59
C ASN A 174 0.19 19.85 -4.20
N SER A 175 -0.76 20.73 -3.91
CA SER A 175 -2.13 20.64 -4.47
C SER A 175 -2.25 20.65 -6.00
N ARG A 176 -1.18 20.97 -6.73
CA ARG A 176 -1.21 21.14 -8.20
C ARG A 176 -0.28 20.17 -8.93
N HIS A 177 0.95 19.96 -8.46
CA HIS A 177 1.99 19.30 -9.22
C HIS A 177 2.79 18.30 -8.39
N TRP A 178 3.20 17.20 -9.04
CA TRP A 178 4.27 16.34 -8.54
C TRP A 178 5.64 16.91 -8.93
N TYR A 179 6.57 16.73 -8.03
CA TYR A 179 7.97 17.04 -8.20
C TYR A 179 8.78 15.78 -7.87
N LEU A 180 9.71 15.44 -8.76
CA LEU A 180 10.79 14.53 -8.45
C LEU A 180 11.84 15.31 -7.66
N PHE A 181 12.08 14.92 -6.42
CA PHE A 181 13.21 15.40 -5.64
C PHE A 181 14.43 14.52 -5.93
N ALA A 182 15.51 15.13 -6.43
CA ALA A 182 16.68 14.40 -6.89
C ALA A 182 17.96 15.22 -6.73
N TRP A 183 19.09 14.53 -6.59
CA TRP A 183 20.40 15.16 -6.69
C TRP A 183 20.77 15.36 -8.16
N CYS A 184 20.99 16.61 -8.58
CA CYS A 184 21.35 16.95 -9.95
C CYS A 184 22.87 16.92 -10.11
N ARG A 185 23.41 15.93 -10.85
CA ARG A 185 24.86 15.77 -11.04
C ARG A 185 25.49 16.99 -11.71
N LEU A 186 24.81 17.56 -12.71
CA LEU A 186 25.26 18.77 -13.41
C LEU A 186 25.36 20.01 -12.51
N ARG A 187 24.57 20.08 -11.43
CA ARG A 187 24.53 21.23 -10.52
C ARG A 187 25.17 20.95 -9.16
N GLY A 188 25.58 19.71 -8.89
CA GLY A 188 26.19 19.32 -7.62
C GLY A 188 25.30 19.56 -6.40
N GLY A 189 23.97 19.38 -6.51
CA GLY A 189 23.07 19.67 -5.39
C GLY A 189 21.64 19.15 -5.56
N PRO A 190 20.85 19.17 -4.47
CA PRO A 190 19.45 18.76 -4.47
C PRO A 190 18.59 19.71 -5.30
N ARG A 191 17.64 19.18 -6.07
CA ARG A 191 16.67 19.94 -6.86
C ARG A 191 15.33 19.22 -6.97
N CYS A 192 14.28 20.03 -7.10
CA CYS A 192 12.93 19.57 -7.44
C CYS A 192 12.65 19.76 -8.94
N PHE A 193 12.27 18.68 -9.61
CA PHE A 193 11.90 18.67 -11.03
C PHE A 193 10.40 18.42 -11.15
N ARG A 194 9.65 19.36 -11.73
CA ARG A 194 8.22 19.13 -11.96
C ARG A 194 8.01 18.01 -12.97
N THR A 195 7.20 17.01 -12.64
CA THR A 195 7.05 15.82 -13.47
C THR A 195 6.40 16.11 -14.82
N ASP A 196 5.52 17.11 -14.88
CA ASP A 196 4.87 17.58 -16.12
C ASP A 196 5.82 18.27 -17.12
N ARG A 197 7.03 18.62 -16.69
CA ARG A 197 8.07 19.25 -17.53
C ARG A 197 9.16 18.28 -17.99
N ILE A 198 9.03 17.00 -17.63
CA ILE A 198 9.91 15.95 -18.12
C ILE A 198 9.43 15.56 -19.52
N VAL A 199 10.16 16.01 -20.54
CA VAL A 199 9.83 15.77 -21.96
C VAL A 199 10.52 14.51 -22.52
N GLY A 200 11.30 13.82 -21.69
CA GLY A 200 11.96 12.55 -21.99
C GLY A 200 12.65 12.03 -20.74
N VAL A 201 12.59 10.73 -20.52
CA VAL A 201 13.19 10.08 -19.34
C VAL A 201 13.67 8.69 -19.70
N GLU A 202 14.86 8.37 -19.22
CA GLU A 202 15.49 7.07 -19.35
C GLU A 202 16.09 6.67 -18.00
N ALA A 203 15.89 5.42 -17.59
CA ALA A 203 16.54 4.86 -16.42
C ALA A 203 17.88 4.27 -16.81
N LEU A 204 18.94 4.72 -16.14
CA LEU A 204 20.30 4.22 -16.30
C LEU A 204 20.53 3.01 -15.39
N PRO A 205 21.48 2.12 -15.71
CA PRO A 205 21.80 0.96 -14.89
C PRO A 205 22.47 1.33 -13.55
N GLU A 206 23.01 2.54 -13.45
CA GLU A 206 23.72 3.03 -12.27
C GLU A 206 22.79 3.17 -11.04
N PRO A 207 23.23 2.69 -9.86
CA PRO A 207 22.45 2.83 -8.64
C PRO A 207 22.56 4.24 -8.03
N VAL A 208 21.51 4.63 -7.31
CA VAL A 208 21.49 5.85 -6.49
C VAL A 208 22.22 5.61 -5.18
N ILE A 209 23.37 6.27 -5.04
CA ILE A 209 24.21 6.19 -3.83
C ILE A 209 23.78 7.15 -2.72
N ARG A 210 23.09 8.25 -3.07
CA ARG A 210 22.66 9.25 -2.09
C ARG A 210 21.39 8.82 -1.36
N GLU A 211 21.29 9.23 -0.10
CA GLU A 211 20.10 9.02 0.71
C GLU A 211 19.14 10.20 0.62
N PHE A 212 17.86 9.92 0.80
CA PHE A 212 16.83 10.95 0.89
C PHE A 212 16.82 11.54 2.29
N ARG A 213 17.07 12.84 2.40
CA ARG A 213 16.92 13.60 3.65
C ARG A 213 15.84 14.66 3.44
N PRO A 214 14.77 14.68 4.25
CA PRO A 214 13.73 15.71 4.15
C PRO A 214 14.27 17.14 4.27
N ASP A 215 15.33 17.34 5.08
CA ASP A 215 15.97 18.64 5.31
C ASP A 215 16.67 19.21 4.07
N ASP A 216 16.96 18.38 3.06
CA ASP A 216 17.53 18.83 1.79
C ASP A 216 16.47 19.46 0.86
N VAL A 217 15.19 19.44 1.26
CA VAL A 217 14.09 20.05 0.52
C VAL A 217 13.95 21.51 0.95
N ASP A 218 14.05 22.42 -0.01
CA ASP A 218 13.88 23.87 0.18
C ASP A 218 12.40 24.26 0.37
N VAL A 219 11.76 23.67 1.39
CA VAL A 219 10.38 23.93 1.85
C VAL A 219 10.39 23.90 3.38
N PRO A 220 9.77 24.87 4.06
CA PRO A 220 9.73 24.87 5.53
C PRO A 220 9.14 23.57 6.10
N PRO A 221 9.78 22.95 7.11
CA PRO A 221 9.39 21.64 7.65
C PRO A 221 7.93 21.58 8.12
N GLU A 222 7.40 22.66 8.67
CA GLU A 222 6.02 22.73 9.17
C GLU A 222 4.95 22.58 8.07
N ARG A 223 5.34 22.70 6.79
CA ARG A 223 4.46 22.52 5.63
C ARG A 223 4.63 21.16 4.96
N LEU A 224 5.59 20.37 5.41
CA LEU A 224 5.92 19.07 4.84
C LEU A 224 5.30 17.96 5.68
N HIS A 225 4.41 17.20 5.06
CA HIS A 225 3.89 15.96 5.64
C HIS A 225 4.56 14.77 4.96
N ARG A 226 5.39 14.04 5.71
CA ARG A 226 5.93 12.77 5.24
C ARG A 226 4.84 11.72 5.24
N LEU A 227 4.65 11.03 4.11
CA LEU A 227 3.68 9.95 4.05
C LEU A 227 4.12 8.82 5.00
N SER A 228 3.21 8.47 5.91
CA SER A 228 3.40 7.36 6.85
C SER A 228 2.38 6.27 6.56
N LEU A 229 2.83 5.02 6.70
CA LEU A 229 1.98 3.82 6.65
C LEU A 229 1.77 3.22 8.05
N ALA A 230 2.04 3.99 9.11
CA ALA A 230 1.81 3.58 10.50
C ALA A 230 0.36 3.83 10.92
#